data_AF-A0A257GTL2-F1
#
_entry.id   AF-A0A257GTL2-F1
#
_cell.length_a   1.000
_cell.length_b   1.000
_cell.length_c   1.000
_cell.angle_alpha   90.00
_cell.angle_beta   90.00
_cell.angle_gamma   90.00
#
_symmetry.space_group_name_H-M   'P 1'
#
loop_
_entity.id
_entity.type
_entity.pdbx_description
1 polymer ?
#
loop_
_entity_poly.entity_id
_entity_poly.type
_entity_poly.pdbx_seq_one_letter_code
_entity_poly.pdbx_strand_id
1 'polypeptide(L)'
;LQRLSAHQGKNPMLVQQLDKCTWQVDCDPRKPLTVTYEIYALDNSVRTAWLDSARGFFNGTSLFLRVGGQTEVPHELTLVASPAIKTWNVATGLAPVKVSKNGFGTYRAAHYDELADCPVEMGHFWSGNFTACGVPHRFVVAGAAPSFDGAKLLADTQKICETEIRFWHATNASGKANSKAALKPPHKNYVFMLNVVE
;
A
#
# COMPACT_ATOMS: atom_id res chain seq x y z
N LEU A 1 11.66 13.01 9.79
CA LEU A 1 12.59 12.27 8.91
C LEU A 1 13.97 12.28 9.55
N GLN A 2 14.70 11.17 9.51
CA GLN A 2 16.06 11.07 10.02
C GLN A 2 17.04 11.03 8.84
N ARG A 3 18.23 11.62 9.00
CA ARG A 3 19.32 11.58 8.00
C ARG A 3 18.91 11.96 6.57
N LEU A 4 18.01 12.94 6.43
CA LEU A 4 17.58 13.39 5.10
C LEU A 4 18.75 14.03 4.35
N SER A 5 18.98 13.58 3.12
CA SER A 5 19.99 14.10 2.21
C SER A 5 19.49 14.05 0.77
N ALA A 6 20.04 14.90 -0.09
CA ALA A 6 19.70 14.93 -1.51
C ALA A 6 20.95 15.04 -2.38
N HIS A 7 20.94 14.39 -3.54
CA HIS A 7 22.07 14.35 -4.47
C HIS A 7 21.61 14.43 -5.94
N GLN A 8 22.39 15.10 -6.78
CA GLN A 8 22.31 14.99 -8.24
C GLN A 8 23.55 14.28 -8.77
N GLY A 9 23.40 13.00 -9.12
CA GLY A 9 24.54 12.13 -9.41
C GLY A 9 25.42 11.96 -8.16
N LYS A 10 26.68 12.40 -8.23
CA LYS A 10 27.63 12.37 -7.09
C LYS A 10 27.65 13.66 -6.28
N ASN A 11 26.95 14.71 -6.73
CA ASN A 11 27.01 16.02 -6.10
C ASN A 11 25.95 16.11 -5.00
N PRO A 12 26.31 16.38 -3.74
CA PRO A 12 25.34 16.65 -2.69
C PRO A 12 24.64 17.98 -2.94
N MET A 13 23.33 18.03 -2.73
CA MET A 13 22.50 19.23 -2.85
C MET A 13 22.16 19.76 -1.46
N LEU A 14 22.03 21.08 -1.33
CA LEU A 14 21.58 21.70 -0.09
C LEU A 14 20.09 21.42 0.08
N VAL A 15 19.72 20.87 1.24
CA VAL A 15 18.33 20.67 1.62
C VAL A 15 17.97 21.60 2.78
N GLN A 16 16.99 22.46 2.55
CA GLN A 16 16.45 23.37 3.55
C GLN A 16 15.09 22.86 4.03
N GLN A 17 14.96 22.63 5.34
CA GLN A 17 13.65 22.39 5.94
C GLN A 17 12.93 23.73 6.11
N LEU A 18 11.76 23.88 5.48
CA LEU A 18 10.97 25.10 5.55
C LEU A 18 9.99 25.09 6.74
N ASP A 19 9.41 23.93 7.01
CA ASP A 19 8.46 23.73 8.11
C ASP A 19 8.51 22.26 8.62
N LYS A 20 7.48 21.84 9.39
CA LYS A 20 7.40 20.49 9.97
C LYS A 20 7.46 19.35 8.95
N CYS A 21 6.96 19.57 7.74
CA CYS A 21 6.80 18.53 6.72
C CYS A 21 7.15 18.98 5.29
N THR A 22 7.72 20.16 5.12
CA THR A 22 8.16 20.69 3.82
C THR A 22 9.67 20.90 3.78
N TRP A 23 10.29 20.41 2.72
CA TRP A 23 11.71 20.62 2.40
C TRP A 23 11.84 21.22 1.01
N GLN A 24 12.83 22.09 0.84
CA GLN A 24 13.24 22.65 -0.43
C GLN A 24 14.66 22.22 -0.75
N VAL A 25 14.91 21.83 -2.00
CA VAL A 25 16.23 21.45 -2.49
C VAL A 25 16.58 22.36 -3.65
N ASP A 26 17.72 23.05 -3.56
CA ASP A 26 18.25 23.81 -4.68
C ASP A 26 18.99 22.86 -5.63
N CYS A 27 18.42 22.64 -6.81
CA CYS A 27 18.88 21.63 -7.76
C CYS A 27 18.60 22.02 -9.21
N ASP A 28 19.38 21.49 -10.17
CA ASP A 28 19.14 21.71 -11.60
C ASP A 28 17.91 20.89 -12.04
N PRO A 29 16.79 21.51 -12.48
CA PRO A 29 15.56 20.80 -12.81
C PRO A 29 15.70 19.84 -14.01
N ARG A 30 16.80 19.91 -14.77
CA ARG A 30 17.07 19.03 -15.92
C ARG A 30 17.78 17.74 -15.53
N LYS A 31 18.20 17.59 -14.26
CA LYS A 31 18.92 16.43 -13.76
C LYS A 31 18.09 15.68 -12.71
N PRO A 32 18.14 14.34 -12.69
CA PRO A 32 17.47 13.57 -11.64
C PRO A 32 17.99 13.95 -10.25
N LEU A 33 17.07 14.09 -9.30
CA LEU A 33 17.35 14.30 -7.89
C LEU A 33 17.05 13.02 -7.11
N THR A 34 18.02 12.52 -6.36
CA THR A 34 17.84 11.40 -5.43
C THR A 34 17.76 11.95 -4.02
N VAL A 35 16.66 11.66 -3.32
CA VAL A 35 16.48 12.01 -1.90
C VAL A 35 16.51 10.72 -1.07
N THR A 36 17.35 10.69 -0.05
CA THR A 36 17.50 9.55 0.86
C THR A 36 17.21 10.01 2.28
N TYR A 37 16.43 9.23 3.01
CA TYR A 37 16.10 9.49 4.41
C TYR A 37 15.72 8.19 5.11
N GLU A 38 15.76 8.21 6.43
CA GLU A 38 15.34 7.13 7.30
C GLU A 38 14.02 7.50 8.00
N ILE A 39 13.16 6.50 8.15
CA ILE A 39 11.88 6.60 8.86
C ILE A 39 11.96 5.75 10.12
N TYR A 40 11.58 6.33 11.25
CA TYR A 40 11.37 5.58 12.48
C TYR A 40 9.98 4.92 12.43
N ALA A 41 9.93 3.59 12.55
CA ALA A 41 8.72 2.80 12.38
C ALA A 41 8.44 1.96 13.64
N LEU A 42 7.96 2.61 14.71
CA LEU A 42 7.60 1.95 15.98
C LEU A 42 6.24 2.43 16.51
N ASP A 43 5.26 2.55 15.62
CA ASP A 43 3.86 2.82 15.99
C ASP A 43 3.00 1.64 15.51
N ASN A 44 2.55 0.80 16.46
CA ASN A 44 1.77 -0.39 16.18
C ASN A 44 0.29 -0.03 15.95
N SER A 45 0.04 0.83 14.97
CA SER A 45 -1.29 1.20 14.53
C SER A 45 -1.44 1.06 13.02
N VAL A 46 -2.68 1.07 12.55
CA VAL A 46 -3.02 1.03 11.13
C VAL A 46 -2.74 2.34 10.40
N ARG A 47 -2.18 3.37 11.06
CA ARG A 47 -2.11 4.75 10.53
C ARG A 47 -0.74 5.16 10.03
N THR A 48 0.33 4.61 10.61
CA THR A 48 1.69 5.10 10.37
C THR A 48 2.60 3.99 9.84
N ALA A 49 3.57 3.53 10.62
CA ALA A 49 4.51 2.50 10.24
C ALA A 49 5.03 1.72 11.46
N TRP A 50 5.21 0.43 11.25
CA TRP A 50 5.75 -0.53 12.22
C TRP A 50 6.79 -1.40 11.54
N LEU A 51 7.93 -1.62 12.17
CA LEU A 51 8.94 -2.55 11.68
C LEU A 51 9.66 -3.20 12.85
N ASP A 52 9.61 -4.52 12.91
CA ASP A 52 10.36 -5.35 13.85
C ASP A 52 10.90 -6.62 13.16
N SER A 53 11.31 -7.61 13.95
CA SER A 53 11.82 -8.88 13.43
C SER A 53 10.73 -9.83 12.90
N ALA A 54 9.45 -9.53 13.13
CA ALA A 54 8.33 -10.38 12.77
C ALA A 54 7.53 -9.84 11.57
N ARG A 55 7.37 -8.52 11.47
CA ARG A 55 6.62 -7.87 10.39
C ARG A 55 7.10 -6.45 10.08
N GLY A 56 6.70 -5.97 8.91
CA GLY A 56 6.83 -4.58 8.49
C GLY A 56 5.51 -4.10 7.91
N PHE A 57 4.97 -3.02 8.46
CA PHE A 57 3.77 -2.36 7.96
C PHE A 57 4.03 -0.88 7.74
N PHE A 58 3.43 -0.31 6.70
CA PHE A 58 3.36 1.13 6.57
C PHE A 58 2.18 1.60 5.73
N ASN A 59 1.70 2.80 6.05
CA ASN A 59 0.94 3.64 5.13
C ASN A 59 1.89 4.54 4.35
N GLY A 60 1.57 4.78 3.07
CA GLY A 60 2.41 5.60 2.21
C GLY A 60 2.56 7.03 2.72
N THR A 61 1.54 7.58 3.40
CA THR A 61 1.57 8.91 4.04
C THR A 61 2.66 9.10 5.08
N SER A 62 3.15 8.03 5.70
CA SER A 62 4.22 8.09 6.70
C SER A 62 5.62 7.93 6.13
N LEU A 63 5.75 7.43 4.89
CA LEU A 63 7.03 7.09 4.29
C LEU A 63 7.36 7.95 3.07
N PHE A 64 6.39 8.28 2.22
CA PHE A 64 6.64 8.87 0.92
C PHE A 64 6.55 10.39 0.99
N LEU A 65 7.66 11.07 0.71
CA LEU A 65 7.62 12.50 0.43
C LEU A 65 6.84 12.77 -0.86
N ARG A 66 6.02 13.82 -0.84
CA ARG A 66 5.28 14.29 -2.01
C ARG A 66 6.12 15.29 -2.79
N VAL A 67 6.34 15.05 -4.08
CA VAL A 67 7.03 16.01 -4.96
C VAL A 67 6.04 17.05 -5.45
N GLY A 68 6.24 18.30 -5.05
CA GLY A 68 5.38 19.42 -5.46
C GLY A 68 5.31 19.55 -6.99
N GLY A 69 4.09 19.65 -7.53
CA GLY A 69 3.85 19.77 -8.97
C GLY A 69 3.95 18.47 -9.78
N GLN A 70 4.24 17.33 -9.14
CA GLN A 70 4.34 16.02 -9.80
C GLN A 70 3.48 14.96 -9.12
N THR A 71 2.32 15.33 -8.58
CA THR A 71 1.42 14.38 -7.89
C THR A 71 0.66 13.48 -8.85
N GLU A 72 0.31 13.99 -10.04
CA GLU A 72 -0.56 13.32 -11.01
C GLU A 72 0.18 12.36 -11.95
N VAL A 73 1.51 12.30 -11.87
CA VAL A 73 2.30 11.39 -12.72
C VAL A 73 2.39 10.00 -12.08
N PRO A 74 2.65 8.93 -12.85
CA PRO A 74 2.83 7.60 -12.29
C PRO A 74 4.00 7.54 -11.30
N HIS A 75 3.79 6.88 -10.16
CA HIS A 75 4.80 6.64 -9.15
C HIS A 75 5.16 5.16 -9.07
N GLU A 76 6.44 4.86 -8.84
CA GLU A 76 6.91 3.49 -8.65
C GLU A 76 7.40 3.27 -7.22
N LEU A 77 6.99 2.16 -6.62
CA LEU A 77 7.47 1.68 -5.34
C LEU A 77 8.28 0.41 -5.56
N THR A 78 9.55 0.40 -5.17
CA THR A 78 10.36 -0.82 -5.16
C THR A 78 10.64 -1.27 -3.74
N LEU A 79 10.12 -2.45 -3.40
CA LEU A 79 10.36 -3.12 -2.12
C LEU A 79 11.55 -4.06 -2.26
N VAL A 80 12.65 -3.71 -1.61
CA VAL A 80 13.92 -4.46 -1.67
C VAL A 80 13.96 -5.49 -0.56
N ALA A 81 14.05 -6.78 -0.93
CA ALA A 81 14.25 -7.85 0.03
C ALA A 81 15.69 -7.84 0.58
N SER A 82 15.86 -8.28 1.81
CA SER A 82 17.17 -8.57 2.42
C SER A 82 17.26 -10.05 2.81
N PRO A 83 18.46 -10.59 3.07
CA PRO A 83 18.61 -11.97 3.54
C PRO A 83 17.79 -12.29 4.80
N ALA A 84 17.58 -11.31 5.68
CA ALA A 84 16.83 -11.45 6.92
C ALA A 84 15.32 -11.62 6.71
N ILE A 85 14.77 -11.03 5.64
CA ILE A 85 13.33 -11.06 5.32
C ILE A 85 13.02 -11.85 4.06
N LYS A 86 13.96 -12.69 3.59
CA LYS A 86 13.82 -13.44 2.33
C LYS A 86 12.59 -14.36 2.27
N THR A 87 12.10 -14.79 3.43
CA THR A 87 10.93 -15.68 3.58
C THR A 87 9.63 -14.92 3.82
N TRP A 88 9.68 -13.61 4.03
CA TRP A 88 8.49 -12.79 4.20
C TRP A 88 7.71 -12.71 2.90
N ASN A 89 6.42 -12.48 3.02
CA ASN A 89 5.53 -12.17 1.91
C ASN A 89 5.15 -10.68 1.96
N VAL A 90 4.70 -10.14 0.83
CA VAL A 90 4.18 -8.78 0.70
C VAL A 90 2.70 -8.80 0.34
N ALA A 91 1.93 -7.90 0.94
CA ALA A 91 0.56 -7.59 0.57
C ALA A 91 0.39 -6.09 0.42
N THR A 92 -0.22 -5.67 -0.69
CA THR A 92 -0.56 -4.27 -0.99
C THR A 92 -1.62 -4.24 -2.09
N GLY A 93 -2.40 -3.16 -2.15
CA GLY A 93 -3.34 -2.88 -3.24
C GLY A 93 -2.68 -2.39 -4.54
N LEU A 94 -1.39 -2.02 -4.50
CA LEU A 94 -0.68 -1.50 -5.67
C LEU A 94 -0.56 -2.54 -6.78
N ALA A 95 -0.62 -2.07 -8.04
CA ALA A 95 -0.44 -2.93 -9.20
C ALA A 95 1.03 -3.40 -9.31
N PRO A 96 1.31 -4.72 -9.36
CA PRO A 96 2.66 -5.23 -9.53
C PRO A 96 3.16 -4.95 -10.95
N VAL A 97 4.41 -4.49 -11.07
CA VAL A 97 5.13 -4.35 -12.35
C VAL A 97 6.08 -5.53 -12.54
N LYS A 98 6.94 -5.77 -11.55
CA LYS A 98 7.92 -6.85 -11.56
C LYS A 98 8.19 -7.27 -10.12
N VAL A 99 7.54 -8.34 -9.70
CA VAL A 99 7.61 -8.85 -8.32
C VAL A 99 8.03 -10.31 -8.30
N SER A 100 8.70 -10.70 -7.22
CA SER A 100 9.04 -12.08 -6.91
C SER A 100 7.79 -12.87 -6.47
N LYS A 101 7.94 -14.19 -6.30
CA LYS A 101 6.86 -15.06 -5.79
C LYS A 101 6.31 -14.60 -4.44
N ASN A 102 7.16 -14.02 -3.60
CA ASN A 102 6.77 -13.53 -2.28
C ASN A 102 6.33 -12.05 -2.30
N GLY A 103 6.24 -11.43 -3.48
CA GLY A 103 5.74 -10.06 -3.66
C GLY A 103 6.82 -8.95 -3.62
N PHE A 104 8.03 -9.19 -3.13
CA PHE A 104 9.09 -8.17 -3.21
C PHE A 104 9.42 -7.80 -4.66
N GLY A 105 9.59 -6.50 -4.94
CA GLY A 105 9.88 -5.98 -6.27
C GLY A 105 9.22 -4.62 -6.51
N THR A 106 8.97 -4.31 -7.78
CA THR A 106 8.46 -3.01 -8.21
C THR A 106 6.95 -3.05 -8.46
N TYR A 107 6.27 -2.04 -7.94
CA TYR A 107 4.86 -1.75 -8.06
C TYR A 107 4.66 -0.36 -8.68
N ARG A 108 3.49 -0.11 -9.27
CA ARG A 108 3.14 1.19 -9.84
C ARG A 108 1.79 1.68 -9.31
N ALA A 109 1.77 2.96 -8.94
CA ALA A 109 0.58 3.77 -8.75
C ALA A 109 0.41 4.73 -9.94
N ALA A 110 -0.83 5.06 -10.27
CA ALA A 110 -1.19 6.03 -11.31
C ALA A 110 -0.83 7.47 -10.91
N HIS A 111 -0.94 7.80 -9.61
CA HIS A 111 -0.63 9.10 -9.03
C HIS A 111 -0.25 8.96 -7.54
N TYR A 112 0.20 10.05 -6.92
CA TYR A 112 0.67 10.06 -5.52
C TYR A 112 -0.43 9.64 -4.54
N ASP A 113 -1.68 10.06 -4.75
CA ASP A 113 -2.76 9.69 -3.83
C ASP A 113 -3.01 8.17 -3.79
N GLU A 114 -2.96 7.46 -4.93
CA GLU A 114 -3.04 5.99 -4.93
C GLU A 114 -1.83 5.36 -4.23
N LEU A 115 -0.63 5.91 -4.44
CA LEU A 115 0.58 5.46 -3.74
C LEU A 115 0.44 5.61 -2.22
N ALA A 116 -0.10 6.74 -1.77
CA ALA A 116 -0.27 7.06 -0.36
C ALA A 116 -1.39 6.24 0.31
N ASP A 117 -2.44 5.91 -0.45
CA ASP A 117 -3.65 5.20 -0.01
C ASP A 117 -3.54 3.67 -0.10
N CYS A 118 -2.45 3.15 -0.66
CA CYS A 118 -2.18 1.71 -0.67
C CYS A 118 -1.17 1.33 0.42
N PRO A 119 -1.60 0.89 1.61
CA PRO A 119 -0.68 0.39 2.63
C PRO A 119 0.04 -0.87 2.15
N VAL A 120 1.12 -1.20 2.86
CA VAL A 120 1.93 -2.40 2.63
C VAL A 120 2.08 -3.16 3.93
N GLU A 121 1.76 -4.46 3.92
CA GLU A 121 2.07 -5.41 4.98
C GLU A 121 3.13 -6.40 4.46
N MET A 122 4.16 -6.62 5.26
CA MET A 122 5.28 -7.52 4.98
C MET A 122 5.51 -8.43 6.17
N GLY A 123 5.69 -9.72 5.95
CA GLY A 123 5.97 -10.65 7.04
C GLY A 123 5.51 -12.06 6.77
N HIS A 124 5.44 -12.82 7.86
CA HIS A 124 4.71 -14.08 7.89
C HIS A 124 3.26 -13.78 8.31
N PHE A 125 2.33 -13.95 7.39
CA PHE A 125 0.92 -13.72 7.64
C PHE A 125 0.07 -14.81 7.01
N TRP A 126 -1.10 -15.04 7.57
CA TRP A 126 -2.13 -15.83 6.90
C TRP A 126 -2.71 -15.01 5.73
N SER A 127 -3.02 -15.67 4.62
CA SER A 127 -3.65 -15.03 3.46
C SER A 127 -4.75 -15.92 2.89
N GLY A 128 -5.92 -15.33 2.68
CA GLY A 128 -7.07 -15.97 2.04
C GLY A 128 -7.59 -15.13 0.87
N ASN A 129 -8.33 -15.76 -0.03
CA ASN A 129 -8.96 -15.08 -1.17
C ASN A 129 -10.42 -15.49 -1.30
N PHE A 130 -11.27 -14.56 -1.73
CA PHE A 130 -12.67 -14.80 -2.08
C PHE A 130 -13.06 -13.88 -3.24
N THR A 131 -14.25 -14.11 -3.82
CA THR A 131 -14.78 -13.27 -4.91
C THR A 131 -16.16 -12.79 -4.51
N ALA A 132 -16.36 -11.47 -4.44
CA ALA A 132 -17.65 -10.85 -4.15
C ALA A 132 -18.16 -10.14 -5.41
N CYS A 133 -19.34 -10.52 -5.91
CA CYS A 133 -19.93 -9.97 -7.13
C CYS A 133 -18.97 -9.92 -8.34
N GLY A 134 -18.10 -10.93 -8.49
CA GLY A 134 -17.13 -11.02 -9.58
C GLY A 134 -15.83 -10.25 -9.38
N VAL A 135 -15.65 -9.56 -8.24
CA VAL A 135 -14.42 -8.84 -7.91
C VAL A 135 -13.55 -9.68 -6.95
N PRO A 136 -12.27 -9.94 -7.29
CA PRO A 136 -11.33 -10.62 -6.40
C PRO A 136 -11.02 -9.80 -5.14
N HIS A 137 -11.07 -10.46 -4.00
CA HIS A 137 -10.67 -9.90 -2.71
C HIS A 137 -9.62 -10.80 -2.07
N ARG A 138 -8.59 -10.19 -1.47
CA ARG A 138 -7.57 -10.85 -0.66
C ARG A 138 -7.70 -10.36 0.77
N PHE A 139 -7.61 -11.27 1.73
CA PHE A 139 -7.57 -10.94 3.14
C PHE A 139 -6.24 -11.43 3.72
N VAL A 140 -5.52 -10.53 4.40
CA VAL A 140 -4.25 -10.83 5.07
C VAL A 140 -4.40 -10.60 6.57
N VAL A 141 -3.92 -11.56 7.36
CA VAL A 141 -3.93 -11.50 8.83
C VAL A 141 -2.52 -11.74 9.35
N ALA A 142 -1.87 -10.66 9.81
CA ALA A 142 -0.64 -10.73 10.56
C ALA A 142 -0.95 -11.12 12.02
N GLY A 143 -0.14 -12.02 12.59
CA GLY A 143 -0.36 -12.52 13.95
C GLY A 143 -1.51 -13.52 14.10
N ALA A 144 -1.94 -14.18 13.00
CA ALA A 144 -2.99 -15.20 13.09
C ALA A 144 -2.57 -16.36 14.01
N ALA A 145 -3.37 -16.62 15.05
CA ALA A 145 -3.17 -17.75 15.95
C ALA A 145 -3.36 -19.09 15.23
N PRO A 146 -2.77 -20.20 15.71
CA PRO A 146 -2.98 -21.52 15.11
C PRO A 146 -4.44 -21.98 15.05
N SER A 147 -5.28 -21.50 15.98
CA SER A 147 -6.73 -21.77 16.04
C SER A 147 -7.57 -20.86 15.15
N PHE A 148 -6.96 -19.95 14.39
CA PHE A 148 -7.65 -18.98 13.58
C PHE A 148 -8.48 -19.62 12.45
N ASP A 149 -9.80 -19.43 12.50
CA ASP A 149 -10.73 -19.89 11.46
C ASP A 149 -10.79 -18.90 10.30
N GLY A 150 -9.80 -18.99 9.42
CA GLY A 150 -9.74 -18.19 8.21
C GLY A 150 -10.91 -18.44 7.25
N ALA A 151 -11.44 -19.67 7.19
CA ALA A 151 -12.55 -19.99 6.29
C ALA A 151 -13.84 -19.24 6.69
N LYS A 152 -14.13 -19.20 8.00
CA LYS A 152 -15.24 -18.41 8.53
C LYS A 152 -15.06 -16.92 8.28
N LEU A 153 -13.85 -16.37 8.50
CA LEU A 153 -13.57 -14.96 8.21
C LEU A 153 -13.89 -14.61 6.75
N LEU A 154 -13.39 -15.42 5.79
CA LEU A 154 -13.63 -15.16 4.38
C LEU A 154 -15.12 -15.24 4.02
N ALA A 155 -15.83 -16.25 4.51
CA ALA A 155 -17.25 -16.43 4.22
C ALA A 155 -18.11 -15.27 4.74
N ASP A 156 -17.82 -14.78 5.95
CA ASP A 156 -18.57 -13.66 6.55
C ASP A 156 -18.20 -12.33 5.86
N THR A 157 -16.91 -12.10 5.58
CA THR A 157 -16.46 -10.90 4.84
C THR A 157 -17.04 -10.85 3.44
N GLN A 158 -17.10 -11.99 2.73
CA GLN A 158 -17.71 -12.07 1.40
C GLN A 158 -19.17 -11.61 1.43
N LYS A 159 -19.98 -12.07 2.39
CA LYS A 159 -21.39 -11.66 2.51
C LYS A 159 -21.53 -10.15 2.71
N ILE A 160 -20.66 -9.55 3.52
CA ILE A 160 -20.62 -8.10 3.75
C ILE A 160 -20.27 -7.37 2.45
N CYS A 161 -19.15 -7.72 1.81
CA CYS A 161 -18.70 -7.08 0.57
C CYS A 161 -19.75 -7.19 -0.53
N GLU A 162 -20.37 -8.36 -0.71
CA GLU A 162 -21.43 -8.52 -1.70
C GLU A 162 -22.67 -7.67 -1.40
N THR A 163 -23.00 -7.49 -0.13
CA THR A 163 -24.12 -6.65 0.30
C THR A 163 -23.82 -5.17 0.01
N GLU A 164 -22.64 -4.68 0.38
CA GLU A 164 -22.19 -3.32 0.08
C GLU A 164 -22.13 -3.05 -1.42
N ILE A 165 -21.54 -3.97 -2.20
CA ILE A 165 -21.45 -3.83 -3.67
C ILE A 165 -22.83 -3.74 -4.29
N ARG A 166 -23.78 -4.59 -3.87
CA ARG A 166 -25.17 -4.51 -4.35
C ARG A 166 -25.83 -3.21 -3.92
N PHE A 167 -25.62 -2.76 -2.68
CA PHE A 167 -26.22 -1.54 -2.18
C PHE A 167 -25.77 -0.30 -2.99
N TRP A 168 -24.47 -0.13 -3.18
CA TRP A 168 -23.90 1.05 -3.84
C TRP A 168 -23.90 0.99 -5.37
N HIS A 169 -23.93 -0.19 -5.98
CA HIS A 169 -23.71 -0.34 -7.43
C HIS A 169 -24.80 -1.11 -8.19
N ALA A 170 -25.88 -1.58 -7.54
CA ALA A 170 -26.98 -2.26 -8.24
C ALA A 170 -27.90 -1.33 -9.04
N THR A 171 -27.83 -0.02 -8.81
CA THR A 171 -28.61 0.99 -9.55
C THR A 171 -27.67 2.01 -10.17
N ASN A 172 -27.98 2.48 -11.38
CA ASN A 172 -27.26 3.62 -11.95
C ASN A 172 -27.81 4.95 -11.39
N ALA A 173 -27.15 6.07 -11.72
CA ALA A 173 -27.56 7.42 -11.31
C ALA A 173 -29.00 7.81 -11.71
N SER A 174 -29.66 7.03 -12.58
CA SER A 174 -31.07 7.20 -12.97
C SER A 174 -32.04 6.25 -12.27
N GLY A 175 -31.61 5.53 -11.24
CA GLY A 175 -32.45 4.61 -10.44
C GLY A 175 -32.88 3.34 -11.16
N LYS A 176 -32.36 3.07 -12.38
CA LYS A 176 -32.67 1.86 -13.13
C LYS A 176 -31.77 0.71 -12.66
N ALA A 177 -32.36 -0.49 -12.57
CA ALA A 177 -31.62 -1.70 -12.29
C ALA A 177 -30.49 -1.86 -13.32
N ASN A 178 -29.27 -1.96 -12.81
CA ASN A 178 -28.11 -2.23 -13.64
C ASN A 178 -28.22 -3.65 -14.21
N SER A 179 -27.99 -3.81 -15.51
CA SER A 179 -27.76 -5.14 -16.09
C SER A 179 -26.56 -5.79 -15.37
N LYS A 180 -26.45 -7.13 -15.39
CA LYS A 180 -25.32 -7.88 -14.78
C LYS A 180 -23.92 -7.33 -15.12
N ALA A 181 -23.78 -6.54 -16.18
CA ALA A 181 -22.54 -5.88 -16.60
C ALA A 181 -22.16 -4.61 -15.79
N ALA A 182 -23.03 -4.09 -14.92
CA ALA A 182 -22.87 -2.78 -14.26
C ALA A 182 -22.78 -2.80 -12.72
N LEU A 183 -22.71 -3.98 -12.09
CA LEU A 183 -22.20 -4.13 -10.70
C LEU A 183 -20.67 -4.03 -10.71
N LYS A 184 -20.13 -2.86 -11.03
CA LYS A 184 -18.67 -2.67 -11.16
C LYS A 184 -18.16 -1.72 -10.10
N PRO A 185 -17.67 -2.24 -8.96
CA PRO A 185 -16.92 -1.44 -7.99
C PRO A 185 -15.73 -0.72 -8.66
N PRO A 186 -15.29 0.43 -8.10
CA PRO A 186 -14.25 1.25 -8.73
C PRO A 186 -12.90 0.53 -8.85
N HIS A 187 -12.59 -0.39 -7.93
CA HIS A 187 -11.33 -1.12 -7.93
C HIS A 187 -11.46 -2.49 -8.58
N LYS A 188 -10.41 -2.91 -9.30
CA LYS A 188 -10.34 -4.23 -9.96
C LYS A 188 -10.11 -5.38 -8.98
N ASN A 189 -9.59 -5.07 -7.80
CA ASN A 189 -9.35 -5.99 -6.70
C ASN A 189 -9.29 -5.20 -5.39
N TYR A 190 -9.47 -5.89 -4.27
CA TYR A 190 -9.39 -5.32 -2.93
C TYR A 190 -8.48 -6.16 -2.04
N VAL A 191 -7.73 -5.51 -1.14
CA VAL A 191 -6.86 -6.16 -0.17
C VAL A 191 -7.23 -5.66 1.22
N PHE A 192 -7.66 -6.57 2.10
CA PHE A 192 -7.86 -6.30 3.51
C PHE A 192 -6.62 -6.70 4.29
N MET A 193 -6.24 -5.87 5.26
CA MET A 193 -5.11 -6.10 6.15
C MET A 193 -5.60 -6.01 7.59
N LEU A 194 -5.38 -7.08 8.35
CA LEU A 194 -5.66 -7.14 9.78
C LEU A 194 -4.37 -7.49 10.50
N ASN A 195 -4.05 -6.73 11.54
CA ASN A 195 -3.00 -7.05 12.48
C ASN A 195 -3.64 -7.45 13.81
N VAL A 196 -3.40 -8.68 14.25
CA VAL A 196 -3.83 -9.14 15.57
C VAL A 196 -2.81 -8.64 16.58
N VAL A 197 -3.25 -7.79 17.50
CA VAL A 197 -2.45 -7.32 18.64
C VAL A 197 -2.80 -8.17 19.86
N GLU A 198 -1.77 -8.65 20.56
CA GLU A 198 -1.91 -9.25 21.89
C GLU A 198 -2.09 -8.16 22.97
#